data_AF-A0A482UPL9-F1
#
_entry.id   AF-A0A482UPL9-F1
#
_cell.length_a   1.000
_cell.length_b   1.000
_cell.length_c   1.000
_cell.angle_alpha   90.00
_cell.angle_beta   90.00
_cell.angle_gamma   90.00
#
_symmetry.space_group_name_H-M   'P 1'
#
loop_
_entity.id
_entity.type
_entity.pdbx_description
1 polymer ?
#
loop_
_entity_poly.entity_id
_entity_poly.type
_entity_poly.pdbx_seq_one_letter_code
_entity_poly.pdbx_strand_id
1 'polypeptide(L)'
;MQAKLQQAEGKIVQLEEENDLLALENDLLRTKVNTPQPANELKEDSNNIETPPQESLEVLEAGNNDYAKRAIHTIANAGGGKNMICVTYFLSPNPEELPDMIICGGVDGVIAGYDLQMGVKMFSVRATAPLLCMTSAGPYVACGTMDGSLVVVS
;
A
#
# COMPACT_ATOMS: atom_id res chain seq x y z
N MET A 1 -53.73 18.80 20.55
CA MET A 1 -52.65 18.04 21.23
C MET A 1 -52.62 16.59 20.76
N GLN A 2 -53.77 15.90 20.66
CA GLN A 2 -53.88 14.50 20.20
C GLN A 2 -53.32 14.21 18.79
N ALA A 3 -53.54 15.10 17.79
CA ALA A 3 -53.05 14.86 16.43
C ALA A 3 -51.51 14.88 16.29
N LYS A 4 -50.80 15.67 17.13
CA LYS A 4 -49.33 15.68 17.15
C LYS A 4 -48.75 14.44 17.84
N LEU A 5 -49.50 13.85 18.77
CA LEU A 5 -49.12 12.61 19.45
C LEU A 5 -49.20 11.42 18.49
N GLN A 6 -50.31 11.30 17.75
CA GLN A 6 -50.49 10.25 16.73
C GLN A 6 -49.44 10.34 15.60
N GLN A 7 -49.06 11.55 15.20
CA GLN A 7 -48.00 11.76 14.21
C GLN A 7 -46.62 11.36 14.74
N ALA A 8 -46.35 11.58 16.03
CA ALA A 8 -45.10 11.17 16.67
C ALA A 8 -45.05 9.64 16.85
N GLU A 9 -46.15 9.01 17.24
CA GLU A 9 -46.28 7.55 17.35
C GLU A 9 -46.06 6.86 15.99
N GLY A 10 -46.67 7.38 14.91
CA GLY A 10 -46.43 6.84 13.57
C GLY A 10 -44.98 6.97 13.09
N LYS A 11 -44.28 8.04 13.51
CA LYS A 11 -42.87 8.23 13.17
C LYS A 11 -41.94 7.32 13.98
N ILE A 12 -42.30 7.00 15.22
CA ILE A 12 -41.55 6.04 16.04
C ILE A 12 -41.61 4.65 15.41
N VAL A 13 -42.80 4.20 15.01
CA VAL A 13 -42.97 2.89 14.35
C VAL A 13 -42.15 2.80 13.06
N GLN A 14 -42.14 3.86 12.25
CA GLN A 14 -41.33 3.89 11.02
C GLN A 14 -39.81 3.80 11.30
N LEU A 15 -39.33 4.46 12.36
CA LEU A 15 -37.92 4.41 12.74
C LEU A 15 -37.52 3.08 13.38
N GLU A 16 -38.46 2.39 14.02
CA GLU A 16 -38.26 1.03 14.52
C GLU A 16 -38.14 0.04 13.35
N GLU A 17 -39.03 0.12 12.35
CA GLU A 17 -38.96 -0.70 11.13
C GLU A 17 -37.66 -0.47 10.34
N GLU A 18 -37.20 0.79 10.24
CA GLU A 18 -35.95 1.13 9.57
C GLU A 18 -34.72 0.59 10.33
N ASN A 19 -34.73 0.66 11.67
CA ASN A 19 -33.65 0.08 12.48
C ASN A 19 -33.60 -1.45 12.36
N ASP A 20 -34.73 -2.13 12.30
CA ASP A 20 -34.79 -3.58 12.13
C ASP A 20 -34.21 -4.01 10.76
N LEU A 21 -34.48 -3.24 9.71
CA LEU A 21 -33.90 -3.47 8.38
C LEU A 21 -32.38 -3.25 8.36
N LEU A 22 -31.91 -2.18 9.00
CA LEU A 22 -30.47 -1.89 9.10
C LEU A 22 -29.73 -2.92 9.95
N ALA A 23 -30.37 -3.44 11.01
CA ALA A 23 -29.81 -4.52 11.82
C ALA A 23 -29.65 -5.81 11.01
N LEU A 24 -30.67 -6.17 10.22
CA LEU A 24 -30.62 -7.34 9.33
C LEU A 24 -29.51 -7.21 8.29
N GLU A 25 -29.34 -6.03 7.67
CA GLU A 25 -28.27 -5.78 6.71
C GLU A 25 -26.87 -5.87 7.37
N ASN A 26 -26.72 -5.35 8.59
CA ASN A 26 -25.45 -5.43 9.33
C ASN A 26 -25.07 -6.89 9.65
N ASP A 27 -26.05 -7.71 10.05
CA ASP A 27 -25.83 -9.14 10.31
C ASP A 27 -25.47 -9.91 9.03
N LEU A 28 -26.06 -9.54 7.90
CA LEU A 28 -25.75 -10.10 6.58
C LEU A 28 -24.34 -9.72 6.09
N LEU A 29 -23.89 -8.50 6.39
CA LEU A 29 -22.53 -8.06 6.11
C LEU A 29 -21.51 -8.73 7.03
N ARG A 30 -21.82 -8.88 8.33
CA ARG A 30 -20.97 -9.58 9.28
C ARG A 30 -20.80 -11.05 8.92
N THR A 31 -21.85 -11.72 8.44
CA THR A 31 -21.75 -13.10 7.96
C THR A 31 -20.92 -13.21 6.69
N LYS A 32 -21.03 -12.25 5.74
CA LYS A 32 -20.16 -12.21 4.55
C LYS A 32 -18.69 -11.98 4.88
N VAL A 33 -18.38 -11.13 5.86
CA VAL A 33 -17.00 -10.86 6.31
C VAL A 33 -16.43 -12.04 7.11
N ASN A 34 -17.25 -12.74 7.87
CA ASN A 34 -16.84 -13.86 8.72
C ASN A 34 -16.95 -15.24 8.04
N THR A 35 -17.53 -15.34 6.84
CA THR A 35 -17.30 -16.53 6.00
C THR A 35 -15.82 -16.57 5.68
N PRO A 36 -15.09 -17.61 6.12
CA PRO A 36 -13.74 -17.83 5.64
C PRO A 36 -13.86 -17.93 4.12
N GLN A 37 -13.30 -16.97 3.40
CA GLN A 37 -12.99 -17.23 1.99
C GLN A 37 -12.16 -18.51 2.00
N PRO A 38 -12.47 -19.52 1.18
CA PRO A 38 -11.57 -20.64 1.01
C PRO A 38 -10.21 -20.01 0.74
N ALA A 39 -9.21 -20.39 1.53
CA ALA A 39 -7.84 -20.04 1.20
C ALA A 39 -7.69 -20.42 -0.26
N ASN A 40 -7.53 -19.42 -1.14
CA ASN A 40 -6.92 -19.71 -2.42
C ASN A 40 -5.57 -20.28 -2.01
N GLU A 41 -5.47 -21.60 -2.01
CA GLU A 41 -4.21 -22.30 -2.06
C GLU A 41 -3.48 -21.61 -3.21
N LEU A 42 -2.53 -20.75 -2.86
CA LEU A 42 -1.50 -20.34 -3.78
C LEU A 42 -0.83 -21.65 -4.14
N LYS A 43 -1.28 -22.27 -5.23
CA LYS A 43 -0.51 -23.30 -5.90
C LYS A 43 0.84 -22.64 -6.14
N GLU A 44 1.88 -23.21 -5.56
CA GLU A 44 3.23 -22.96 -6.00
C GLU A 44 3.34 -23.50 -7.42
N ASP A 45 2.83 -22.75 -8.39
CA ASP A 45 3.18 -22.92 -9.79
C ASP A 45 4.58 -22.32 -9.96
N SER A 46 5.56 -23.07 -9.44
CA SER A 46 6.92 -23.02 -9.94
C SER A 46 6.85 -23.26 -11.46
N ASN A 47 6.97 -22.18 -12.23
CA ASN A 47 7.29 -22.10 -13.67
C ASN A 47 6.35 -21.24 -14.55
N ASN A 48 5.73 -20.18 -14.02
CA ASN A 48 5.31 -19.07 -14.88
C ASN A 48 5.44 -17.74 -14.15
N ILE A 49 6.61 -17.11 -14.29
CA ILE A 49 6.77 -15.68 -14.02
C ILE A 49 6.03 -14.98 -15.17
N GLU A 50 4.73 -14.75 -15.00
CA GLU A 50 4.06 -13.73 -15.79
C GLU A 50 4.67 -12.39 -15.37
N THR A 51 5.50 -11.84 -16.25
CA THR A 51 5.94 -10.45 -16.20
C THR A 51 4.72 -9.57 -15.92
N PRO A 52 4.72 -8.75 -14.87
CA PRO A 52 3.61 -7.85 -14.62
C PRO A 52 3.40 -6.96 -15.85
N PRO A 53 2.15 -6.61 -16.19
CA PRO A 53 1.87 -5.78 -17.36
C PRO A 53 2.68 -4.50 -17.24
N GLN A 54 3.48 -4.23 -18.27
CA GLN A 54 4.25 -3.01 -18.44
C GLN A 54 3.24 -1.85 -18.50
N GLU A 55 2.89 -1.27 -17.35
CA GLU A 55 2.03 -0.11 -17.32
C GLU A 55 2.76 1.03 -18.04
N SER A 56 2.10 1.51 -19.08
CA SER A 56 2.55 2.56 -19.99
C SER A 56 3.06 3.77 -19.21
N LEU A 57 4.28 4.19 -19.53
CA LEU A 57 4.85 5.45 -19.10
C LEU A 57 3.95 6.61 -19.62
N GLU A 58 3.02 7.10 -18.81
CA GLU A 58 2.28 8.34 -19.15
C GLU A 58 3.19 9.54 -18.85
N VAL A 59 3.96 9.94 -19.87
CA VAL A 59 4.65 11.23 -19.87
C VAL A 59 3.61 12.29 -20.24
N LEU A 60 3.07 12.98 -19.24
CA LEU A 60 2.21 14.13 -19.47
C LEU A 60 3.07 15.30 -19.98
N GLU A 61 2.84 15.73 -21.23
CA GLU A 61 3.53 16.90 -21.80
C GLU A 61 3.15 18.17 -21.03
N ALA A 62 4.17 18.99 -20.74
CA ALA A 62 4.03 20.22 -19.98
C ALA A 62 3.19 21.24 -20.78
N GLY A 63 1.97 21.50 -20.32
CA GLY A 63 1.11 22.56 -20.82
C GLY A 63 0.45 23.32 -19.67
N ASN A 64 0.80 24.60 -19.54
CA ASN A 64 0.11 25.64 -18.76
C ASN A 64 0.10 25.49 -17.22
N ASN A 65 1.09 26.13 -16.56
CA ASN A 65 1.09 26.53 -15.14
C ASN A 65 1.27 25.45 -14.05
N ASP A 66 1.69 24.23 -14.39
CA ASP A 66 2.06 23.24 -13.38
C ASP A 66 3.52 23.40 -12.92
N TYR A 67 3.72 23.72 -11.64
CA TYR A 67 5.05 23.85 -10.99
C TYR A 67 5.73 22.49 -10.74
N ALA A 68 5.05 21.37 -10.99
CA ALA A 68 5.57 20.04 -10.74
C ALA A 68 5.14 19.06 -11.84
N LYS A 69 6.09 18.23 -12.29
CA LYS A 69 5.80 17.07 -13.13
C LYS A 69 5.49 15.88 -12.24
N ARG A 70 4.42 15.15 -12.53
CA ARG A 70 4.09 13.88 -11.87
C ARG A 70 4.69 12.73 -12.67
N ALA A 71 5.55 11.94 -12.03
CA ALA A 71 5.97 10.63 -12.51
C ALA A 71 5.42 9.57 -11.55
N ILE A 72 4.93 8.45 -12.07
CA ILE A 72 4.38 7.34 -11.28
C ILE A 72 5.17 6.09 -11.62
N HIS A 73 5.73 5.45 -10.59
CA HIS A 73 6.32 4.12 -10.69
C HIS A 73 5.60 3.20 -9.72
N THR A 74 5.08 2.08 -10.23
CA THR A 74 4.34 1.10 -9.44
C THR A 74 5.18 -0.17 -9.30
N ILE A 75 5.47 -0.57 -8.06
CA ILE A 75 6.06 -1.87 -7.75
C ILE A 75 4.99 -2.70 -7.05
N ALA A 76 4.49 -3.72 -7.75
CA ALA A 76 3.51 -4.63 -7.20
C ALA A 76 4.11 -5.36 -5.99
N ASN A 77 3.36 -5.38 -4.88
CA ASN A 77 3.72 -6.12 -3.68
C ASN A 77 5.11 -5.77 -3.09
N ALA A 78 5.52 -4.50 -3.16
CA ALA A 78 6.79 -4.03 -2.60
C ALA A 78 7.00 -4.36 -1.11
N GLY A 79 5.90 -4.47 -0.35
CA GLY A 79 5.93 -4.86 1.06
C GLY A 79 5.70 -6.34 1.35
N GLY A 80 5.64 -7.22 0.33
CA GLY A 80 5.35 -8.64 0.55
C GLY A 80 4.02 -8.87 1.30
N GLY A 81 3.01 -8.06 1.02
CA GLY A 81 1.70 -8.06 1.68
C GLY A 81 1.64 -7.22 2.95
N LYS A 82 2.70 -6.49 3.29
CA LYS A 82 2.79 -5.58 4.45
C LYS A 82 2.73 -4.12 4.02
N ASN A 83 2.42 -3.25 4.99
CA ASN A 83 2.33 -1.81 4.76
C ASN A 83 3.71 -1.18 4.60
N MET A 84 3.85 -0.40 3.55
CA MET A 84 5.01 0.45 3.30
C MET A 84 4.83 1.78 4.04
N ILE A 85 5.88 2.25 4.70
CA ILE A 85 5.87 3.49 5.49
C ILE A 85 6.73 4.56 4.82
N CYS A 86 7.91 4.17 4.34
CA CYS A 86 8.89 5.10 3.81
C CYS A 86 9.49 4.60 2.50
N VAL A 87 9.91 5.55 1.68
CA VAL A 87 10.52 5.30 0.37
C VAL A 87 11.60 6.34 0.12
N THR A 88 12.67 5.92 -0.56
CA THR A 88 13.70 6.82 -1.08
C THR A 88 14.12 6.34 -2.47
N TYR A 89 14.79 7.22 -3.21
CA TYR A 89 15.32 6.91 -4.53
C TYR A 89 16.84 6.91 -4.46
N PHE A 90 17.44 5.94 -5.12
CA PHE A 90 18.86 5.97 -5.44
C PHE A 90 18.99 6.16 -6.94
N LEU A 91 19.56 7.30 -7.34
CA LEU A 91 19.87 7.58 -8.73
C LEU A 91 21.35 7.31 -8.94
N SER A 92 21.65 6.32 -9.76
CA SER A 92 23.00 5.86 -10.00
C SER A 92 23.77 6.88 -10.83
N PRO A 93 25.02 7.20 -10.46
CA PRO A 93 25.90 7.97 -11.34
C PRO A 93 26.31 7.17 -12.59
N ASN A 94 26.17 5.84 -12.56
CA ASN A 94 26.42 4.95 -13.69
C ASN A 94 25.32 3.88 -13.82
N PRO A 95 24.19 4.21 -14.47
CA PRO A 95 23.04 3.31 -14.60
C PRO A 95 23.33 1.97 -15.30
N GLU A 96 24.41 1.90 -16.11
CA GLU A 96 24.81 0.67 -16.80
C GLU A 96 25.41 -0.38 -15.85
N GLU A 97 26.04 0.07 -14.76
CA GLU A 97 26.65 -0.82 -13.76
C GLU A 97 25.71 -1.10 -12.58
N LEU A 98 24.92 -0.10 -12.20
CA LEU A 98 23.97 -0.17 -11.10
C LEU A 98 22.72 0.60 -11.51
N PRO A 99 21.54 -0.05 -11.63
CA PRO A 99 20.33 0.64 -12.06
C PRO A 99 19.87 1.67 -11.02
N ASP A 100 19.06 2.62 -11.47
CA ASP A 100 18.29 3.46 -10.56
C ASP A 100 17.34 2.57 -9.75
N MET A 101 17.19 2.88 -8.47
CA MET A 101 16.41 2.05 -7.56
C MET A 101 15.40 2.85 -6.75
N ILE A 102 14.25 2.22 -6.53
CA ILE A 102 13.35 2.56 -5.43
C ILE A 102 13.73 1.70 -4.24
N ILE A 103 13.95 2.34 -3.10
CA ILE A 103 14.25 1.65 -1.85
C ILE A 103 13.12 1.95 -0.90
N CYS A 104 12.50 0.90 -0.39
CA CYS A 104 11.26 1.00 0.35
C CYS A 104 11.34 0.24 1.67
N GLY A 105 10.66 0.77 2.67
CA GLY A 105 10.70 0.29 4.04
C GLY A 105 9.32 0.26 4.69
N GLY A 106 9.08 -0.74 5.53
CA GLY A 106 7.74 -1.03 6.05
C GLY A 106 7.64 -1.39 7.53
N VAL A 107 6.41 -1.73 7.93
CA VAL A 107 6.05 -2.17 9.29
C VAL A 107 6.72 -3.48 9.72
N ASP A 108 7.21 -4.25 8.75
CA ASP A 108 7.84 -5.55 8.97
C ASP A 108 9.36 -5.46 9.18
N GLY A 109 9.90 -4.23 9.18
CA GLY A 109 11.32 -3.95 9.33
C GLY A 109 12.15 -4.34 8.11
N VAL A 110 11.54 -4.65 6.96
CA VAL A 110 12.28 -4.98 5.74
C VAL A 110 12.64 -3.71 4.98
N ILE A 111 13.91 -3.61 4.61
CA ILE A 111 14.46 -2.66 3.65
C ILE A 111 14.62 -3.43 2.34
N ALA A 112 13.88 -3.06 1.31
CA ALA A 112 13.99 -3.71 0.01
C ALA A 112 14.29 -2.68 -1.08
N GLY A 113 15.24 -3.01 -1.95
CA GLY A 113 15.57 -2.22 -3.13
C GLY A 113 15.03 -2.89 -4.37
N TYR A 114 14.46 -2.09 -5.27
CA TYR A 114 13.88 -2.53 -6.53
C TYR A 114 14.45 -1.69 -7.66
N ASP A 115 14.80 -2.36 -8.75
CA ASP A 115 15.14 -1.71 -10.00
C ASP A 115 13.94 -0.85 -10.47
N LEU A 116 14.19 0.44 -10.72
CA LEU A 116 13.17 1.42 -11.08
C LEU A 116 12.53 1.13 -12.46
N GLN A 117 13.30 0.56 -13.39
CA GLN A 117 12.88 0.29 -14.76
C GLN A 117 12.20 -1.06 -14.89
N MET A 118 12.77 -2.10 -14.27
CA MET A 118 12.28 -3.48 -14.38
C MET A 118 11.28 -3.84 -13.28
N GLY A 119 11.23 -3.09 -12.18
CA GLY A 119 10.43 -3.41 -11.01
C GLY A 119 10.89 -4.66 -10.26
N VAL A 120 12.09 -5.16 -10.57
CA VAL A 120 12.64 -6.39 -10.00
C VAL A 120 13.32 -6.08 -8.66
N LYS A 121 13.07 -6.91 -7.65
CA LYS A 121 13.72 -6.79 -6.34
C LYS A 121 15.21 -7.13 -6.46
N MET A 122 16.05 -6.15 -6.14
CA MET A 122 17.51 -6.23 -6.19
C MET A 122 18.09 -6.75 -4.88
N PHE A 123 17.58 -6.27 -3.74
CA PHE A 123 18.04 -6.71 -2.42
C PHE A 123 16.93 -6.64 -1.37
N SER A 124 17.17 -7.31 -0.24
CA SER A 124 16.31 -7.25 0.93
C SER A 124 17.13 -7.45 2.20
N VAL A 125 17.02 -6.51 3.13
CA VAL A 125 17.71 -6.51 4.43
C VAL A 125 16.68 -6.32 5.53
N ARG A 126 16.86 -6.99 6.66
CA ARG A 126 15.95 -6.92 7.81
C ARG A 126 16.56 -6.07 8.92
N ALA A 127 15.85 -5.04 9.34
CA ALA A 127 16.12 -4.27 10.54
C ALA A 127 15.48 -4.93 11.78
N THR A 128 15.85 -4.45 12.96
CA THR A 128 15.35 -4.94 14.26
C THR A 128 13.92 -4.53 14.55
N ALA A 129 13.45 -3.45 13.92
CA ALA A 129 12.16 -2.83 14.18
C ALA A 129 11.57 -2.19 12.90
N PRO A 130 10.27 -1.85 12.90
CA PRO A 130 9.61 -1.13 11.80
C PRO A 130 10.37 0.13 11.38
N LEU A 131 10.35 0.43 10.07
CA LEU A 131 11.04 1.59 9.50
C LEU A 131 10.10 2.80 9.41
N LEU A 132 10.57 3.95 9.87
CA LEU A 132 9.76 5.18 9.91
C LEU A 132 10.21 6.23 8.88
N CYS A 133 11.51 6.30 8.60
CA CYS A 133 12.06 7.23 7.62
C CYS A 133 13.28 6.63 6.92
N MET A 134 13.54 7.10 5.69
CA MET A 134 14.73 6.73 4.93
C MET A 134 15.28 7.92 4.17
N THR A 135 16.61 7.95 4.02
CA THR A 135 17.32 8.90 3.16
C THR A 135 18.47 8.18 2.47
N SER A 136 18.74 8.55 1.22
CA SER A 136 19.85 8.03 0.42
C SER A 136 20.92 9.11 0.25
N ALA A 137 22.19 8.70 0.31
CA ALA A 137 23.34 9.55 0.07
C ALA A 137 24.44 8.74 -0.64
N GLY A 138 24.48 8.83 -1.97
CA GLY A 138 25.31 7.93 -2.76
C GLY A 138 24.89 6.48 -2.54
N PRO A 139 25.83 5.52 -2.35
CA PRO A 139 25.48 4.11 -2.17
C PRO A 139 24.87 3.81 -0.80
N TYR A 140 24.85 4.78 0.12
CA TYR A 140 24.37 4.56 1.48
C TYR A 140 22.90 4.94 1.63
N VAL A 141 22.17 4.11 2.38
CA VAL A 141 20.79 4.38 2.79
C VAL A 141 20.72 4.34 4.30
N ALA A 142 20.31 5.45 4.91
CA ALA A 142 20.09 5.54 6.34
C ALA A 142 18.59 5.43 6.65
N CYS A 143 18.24 4.55 7.58
CA CYS A 143 16.88 4.19 7.94
C CYS A 143 16.67 4.41 9.45
N GLY A 144 15.71 5.26 9.82
CA GLY A 144 15.27 5.40 11.21
C GLY A 144 14.23 4.35 11.58
N THR A 145 14.44 3.67 12.69
CA THR A 145 13.57 2.58 13.17
C THR A 145 12.70 3.02 14.36
N MET A 146 11.59 2.30 14.56
CA MET A 146 10.64 2.59 15.66
C MET A 146 11.23 2.35 17.06
N ASP A 147 12.28 1.53 17.18
CA ASP A 147 12.99 1.30 18.44
C ASP A 147 14.02 2.39 18.77
N GLY A 148 14.12 3.43 17.94
CA GLY A 148 15.05 4.56 18.12
C GLY A 148 16.45 4.32 17.53
N SER A 149 16.68 3.19 16.87
CA SER A 149 17.95 2.90 16.19
C SER A 149 18.05 3.59 14.82
N LEU A 150 19.28 3.68 14.33
CA LEU A 150 19.59 4.07 12.95
C LEU A 150 20.31 2.91 12.27
N VAL A 151 19.73 2.41 11.18
CA VAL A 151 20.33 1.37 10.34
C VAL A 151 20.91 2.01 9.09
N VAL A 152 22.14 1.64 8.70
CA VAL A 152 22.75 2.09 7.44
C VAL A 152 23.02 0.88 6.57
N VAL A 153 22.54 0.92 5.34
CA VAL A 153 22.74 -0.13 4.32
C VAL A 153 23.61 0.45 3.20
N SER A 154 24.47 -0.38 2.60
CA SER A 154 25.39 -0.03 1.51
C SER A 154 25.49 -1.14 0.49
#